data_AF-A0A5C2S3B9-F1
#
_entry.id   AF-A0A5C2S3B9-F1
#
_cell.length_a   1.000
_cell.length_b   1.000
_cell.length_c   1.000
_cell.angle_alpha   90.00
_cell.angle_beta   90.00
_cell.angle_gamma   90.00
#
_symmetry.space_group_name_H-M   'P 1'
#
loop_
_entity.id
_entity.type
_entity.pdbx_description
1 polymer ?
#
loop_
_entity_poly.entity_id
_entity_poly.type
_entity_poly.pdbx_seq_one_letter_code
_entity_poly.pdbx_strand_id
1 'polypeptide(L)'
;MSGTLFSPIATSRISTGFTTCPTCDVPSGIVRVALSDRELGVHRVTSSTTHALAVPPIQVPGGDASTFAWEAVYSRGSINPGNKTCPPGGFGFYMRGPGQFSDALKRMGTREEVVLGYDVLFEDGFEWVKGGKLPGIFGGVGDHAYGCSGGRQNGRCMCFDLRLMWRGKGIGELYAYLPHEQRNTDRLLPIPPKSIQHPDYGFSVGRGAWTFTARKWTRVLELVKMNAPGKEDGEIRVYIDGKLVIHATGLILRTEQGQDGRVQGLHFQTFFGGNSPDWASPKDQRAWFANISGAILHPQTQHDEL
;
A
#
# COMPACT_ATOMS: atom_id res chain seq x y z
N MET A 1 21.74 0.33 -6.42
CA MET A 1 21.29 1.60 -7.02
C MET A 1 20.42 2.29 -5.98
N SER A 2 20.96 3.33 -5.34
CA SER A 2 20.25 4.11 -4.32
C SER A 2 19.38 5.14 -5.04
N GLY A 3 18.20 4.73 -5.50
CA GLY A 3 17.18 5.69 -5.93
C GLY A 3 16.72 6.50 -4.72
N THR A 4 16.43 7.79 -4.92
CA THR A 4 15.83 8.62 -3.87
C THR A 4 14.53 7.96 -3.38
N LEU A 5 14.18 8.20 -2.13
CA LEU A 5 13.10 7.48 -1.46
C LEU A 5 11.73 7.64 -2.17
N PHE A 6 11.53 8.77 -2.85
CA PHE A 6 10.34 9.05 -3.65
C PHE A 6 10.55 8.94 -5.17
N SER A 7 11.70 8.43 -5.65
CA SER A 7 11.95 8.28 -7.09
C SER A 7 10.83 7.48 -7.77
N PRO A 8 10.27 7.94 -8.91
CA PRO A 8 10.76 9.03 -9.77
C PRO A 8 10.06 10.39 -9.55
N ILE A 9 9.40 10.61 -8.40
CA ILE A 9 8.67 11.85 -8.13
C ILE A 9 9.66 13.00 -7.98
N ALA A 10 9.41 14.08 -8.73
CA ALA A 10 10.18 15.31 -8.64
C ALA A 10 10.02 15.93 -7.24
N THR A 11 11.14 16.17 -6.56
CA THR A 11 11.16 16.71 -5.19
C THR A 11 10.57 18.11 -5.09
N SER A 12 10.62 18.89 -6.17
CA SER A 12 9.96 20.21 -6.28
C SER A 12 8.45 20.15 -6.14
N ARG A 13 7.82 18.99 -6.38
CA ARG A 13 6.37 18.80 -6.22
C ARG A 13 5.98 18.53 -4.77
N ILE A 14 6.91 18.14 -3.89
CA ILE A 14 6.61 17.77 -2.51
C ILE A 14 6.22 19.01 -1.72
N SER A 15 4.98 19.05 -1.23
CA SER A 15 4.50 20.11 -0.35
C SER A 15 4.81 19.81 1.12
N THR A 16 4.55 18.58 1.54
CA THR A 16 4.85 18.08 2.89
C THR A 16 4.87 16.55 2.89
N GLY A 17 5.56 15.95 3.84
CA GLY A 17 5.59 14.51 3.98
C GLY A 17 6.41 14.05 5.18
N PHE A 18 6.64 12.74 5.23
CA PHE A 18 7.42 12.09 6.25
C PHE A 18 8.18 10.89 5.71
N THR A 19 9.21 10.47 6.44
CA THR A 19 9.88 9.19 6.22
C THR A 19 10.43 8.63 7.53
N THR A 20 10.51 7.30 7.60
CA THR A 20 11.23 6.57 8.66
C THR A 20 12.65 6.19 8.25
N CYS A 21 13.09 6.52 7.04
CA CYS A 21 14.46 6.24 6.61
C CYS A 21 15.47 7.07 7.45
N PRO A 22 16.41 6.42 8.15
CA PRO A 22 17.26 7.10 9.12
C PRO A 22 18.29 8.01 8.47
N THR A 23 18.90 7.60 7.35
CA THR A 23 20.02 8.31 6.71
C THR A 23 19.76 8.70 5.27
N CYS A 24 18.51 8.70 4.81
CA CYS A 24 18.17 9.20 3.47
C CYS A 24 18.36 10.72 3.42
N ASP A 25 18.91 11.21 2.30
CA ASP A 25 18.87 12.62 1.97
C ASP A 25 17.40 12.99 1.72
N VAL A 26 16.81 13.73 2.66
CA VAL A 26 15.38 14.02 2.70
C VAL A 26 15.10 15.32 1.96
N PRO A 27 14.24 15.30 0.93
CA PRO A 27 13.81 16.52 0.26
C PRO A 27 13.21 17.53 1.24
N SER A 28 13.25 18.81 0.85
CA SER A 28 12.50 19.85 1.56
C SER A 28 11.03 19.45 1.74
N GLY A 29 10.46 19.74 2.91
CA GLY A 29 9.09 19.39 3.27
C GLY A 29 8.91 17.97 3.81
N ILE A 30 9.92 17.09 3.75
CA ILE A 30 9.87 15.74 4.35
C ILE A 30 10.45 15.76 5.77
N VAL A 31 9.64 15.33 6.74
CA VAL A 31 10.06 15.19 8.14
C VAL A 31 10.48 13.76 8.44
N ARG A 32 11.65 13.56 9.05
CA ARG A 32 12.06 12.24 9.56
C ARG A 32 11.38 11.95 10.89
N VAL A 33 10.81 10.76 11.01
CA VAL A 33 10.15 10.27 12.22
C VAL A 33 10.60 8.86 12.56
N ALA A 34 10.45 8.43 13.80
CA ALA A 34 10.82 7.07 14.21
C ALA A 34 9.85 6.04 13.61
N LEU A 35 10.35 4.83 13.26
CA LEU A 35 9.50 3.68 12.96
C LEU A 35 8.83 3.18 14.24
N SER A 36 7.67 3.75 14.56
CA SER A 36 6.91 3.40 15.77
C SER A 36 5.42 3.68 15.60
N ASP A 37 4.60 3.00 16.40
CA ASP A 37 3.15 3.13 16.39
C ASP A 37 2.69 4.57 16.67
N ARG A 38 3.35 5.22 17.63
CA ARG A 38 3.04 6.59 18.04
C ARG A 38 3.29 7.57 16.90
N GLU A 39 4.49 7.56 16.34
CA GLU A 39 4.89 8.53 15.31
C GLU A 39 4.15 8.33 13.98
N LEU A 40 3.80 7.08 13.65
CA LEU A 40 3.08 6.76 12.41
C LEU A 40 1.56 6.78 12.57
N GLY A 41 1.06 7.08 13.78
CA GLY A 41 -0.37 7.12 14.06
C GLY A 41 -1.06 5.78 13.78
N VAL A 42 -0.41 4.69 14.19
CA VAL A 42 -0.93 3.32 14.09
C VAL A 42 -2.17 3.17 14.97
N HIS A 43 -3.20 2.54 14.42
CA HIS A 43 -4.48 2.30 15.09
C HIS A 43 -5.18 1.09 14.49
N ARG A 44 -6.22 0.60 15.19
CA ARG A 44 -7.00 -0.60 14.79
C ARG A 44 -6.07 -1.81 14.53
N VAL A 45 -5.12 -2.04 15.43
CA VAL A 45 -4.20 -3.18 15.38
C VAL A 45 -4.96 -4.49 15.52
N THR A 46 -4.63 -5.47 14.69
CA THR A 46 -5.21 -6.81 14.72
C THR A 46 -4.68 -7.55 15.94
N SER A 47 -5.54 -7.82 16.92
CA SER A 47 -5.17 -8.30 18.25
C SER A 47 -4.41 -9.64 18.29
N SER A 48 -4.57 -10.49 17.27
CA SER A 48 -3.93 -11.82 17.20
C SER A 48 -2.56 -11.80 16.54
N THR A 49 -2.03 -10.63 16.17
CA THR A 49 -0.75 -10.48 15.47
C THR A 49 0.08 -9.37 16.08
N THR A 50 1.40 -9.44 15.91
CA THR A 50 2.33 -8.41 16.38
C THR A 50 3.24 -7.97 15.23
N HIS A 51 3.69 -6.73 15.27
CA HIS A 51 4.61 -6.13 14.30
C HIS A 51 5.86 -5.64 15.03
N ALA A 52 6.64 -6.59 15.55
CA ALA A 52 7.83 -6.30 16.32
C ALA A 52 8.91 -5.61 15.45
N LEU A 53 9.73 -4.79 16.09
CA LEU A 53 10.95 -4.26 15.46
C LEU A 53 12.05 -5.33 15.53
N ALA A 54 12.66 -5.64 14.40
CA ALA A 54 13.80 -6.54 14.31
C ALA A 54 14.84 -5.99 13.33
N VAL A 55 16.10 -6.37 13.52
CA VAL A 55 17.15 -6.09 12.54
C VAL A 55 17.03 -7.13 11.43
N PRO A 56 16.75 -6.73 10.17
CA PRO A 56 16.59 -7.66 9.07
C PRO A 56 17.93 -8.31 8.69
N PRO A 57 17.92 -9.49 8.04
CA PRO A 57 19.14 -10.20 7.63
C PRO A 57 19.91 -9.47 6.51
N ILE A 58 19.30 -8.46 5.88
CA ILE A 58 19.93 -7.59 4.89
C ILE A 58 19.71 -6.16 5.34
N GLN A 59 20.80 -5.40 5.44
CA GLN A 59 20.78 -3.98 5.82
C GLN A 59 19.69 -3.21 5.06
N VAL A 60 18.91 -2.43 5.82
CA VAL A 60 17.85 -1.57 5.29
C VAL A 60 18.47 -0.53 4.33
N PRO A 61 17.88 -0.30 3.15
CA PRO A 61 18.37 0.74 2.23
C PRO A 61 18.38 2.11 2.92
N GLY A 62 19.52 2.81 2.92
CA GLY A 62 19.62 4.10 3.62
C GLY A 62 19.58 4.01 5.15
N GLY A 63 19.91 2.85 5.70
CA GLY A 63 20.24 2.65 7.12
C GLY A 63 21.60 1.99 7.31
N ASP A 64 21.86 1.55 8.54
CA ASP A 64 23.06 0.82 8.96
C ASP A 64 22.72 -0.59 9.48
N ALA A 65 23.73 -1.33 9.95
CA ALA A 65 23.56 -2.70 10.46
C ALA A 65 22.68 -2.81 11.72
N SER A 66 22.31 -1.70 12.35
CA SER A 66 21.44 -1.64 13.53
C SER A 66 20.03 -1.11 13.21
N THR A 67 19.76 -0.79 11.95
CA THR A 67 18.48 -0.21 11.55
C THR A 67 17.36 -1.25 11.62
N PHE A 68 16.34 -0.95 12.42
CA PHE A 68 15.18 -1.82 12.60
C PHE A 68 14.17 -1.72 11.45
N ALA A 69 13.44 -2.81 11.25
CA ALA A 69 12.28 -2.92 10.39
C ALA A 69 11.13 -3.59 11.15
N TRP A 70 9.88 -3.38 10.72
CA TRP A 70 8.76 -4.18 11.22
C TRP A 70 8.85 -5.59 10.63
N GLU A 71 8.87 -6.60 11.51
CA GLU A 71 8.91 -8.00 11.12
C GLU A 71 7.49 -8.60 11.05
N ALA A 72 7.21 -9.26 9.93
CA ALA A 72 6.06 -10.12 9.75
C ALA A 72 6.51 -11.59 9.87
N VAL A 73 5.95 -12.33 10.83
CA VAL A 73 6.15 -13.77 10.97
C VAL A 73 4.93 -14.50 10.43
N TYR A 74 5.09 -15.27 9.35
CA TYR A 74 4.05 -16.12 8.78
C TYR A 74 4.23 -17.56 9.28
N SER A 75 3.54 -17.92 10.37
CA SER A 75 3.59 -19.28 10.93
C SER A 75 3.15 -20.32 9.89
N ARG A 76 3.73 -21.52 9.91
CA ARG A 76 3.29 -22.66 9.10
C ARG A 76 1.78 -22.88 9.29
N GLY A 77 1.05 -23.02 8.19
CA GLY A 77 -0.41 -23.21 8.22
C GLY A 77 -1.21 -21.91 8.36
N SER A 78 -0.57 -20.76 8.55
CA SER A 78 -1.27 -19.47 8.63
C SER A 78 -1.88 -19.07 7.29
N ILE A 79 -3.11 -18.57 7.33
CA ILE A 79 -3.84 -17.99 6.19
C ILE A 79 -4.43 -16.62 6.59
N ASN A 80 -5.52 -16.20 5.95
CA ASN A 80 -6.18 -14.94 6.26
C ASN A 80 -6.51 -14.81 7.76
N PRO A 81 -6.33 -13.63 8.36
CA PRO A 81 -6.47 -13.41 9.81
C PRO A 81 -7.91 -13.58 10.34
N GLY A 82 -8.89 -13.76 9.43
CA GLY A 82 -10.26 -14.09 9.80
C GLY A 82 -10.46 -15.56 10.18
N ASN A 83 -9.55 -16.45 9.79
CA ASN A 83 -9.62 -17.86 10.13
C ASN A 83 -9.30 -18.06 11.63
N LYS A 84 -10.16 -18.81 12.34
CA LYS A 84 -10.07 -19.02 13.80
C LYS A 84 -9.41 -20.34 14.19
N THR A 85 -9.14 -21.21 13.23
CA THR A 85 -8.55 -22.55 13.46
C THR A 85 -7.08 -22.63 13.03
N CYS A 86 -6.67 -21.80 12.07
CA CYS A 86 -5.28 -21.68 11.64
C CYS A 86 -4.47 -20.78 12.60
N PRO A 87 -3.15 -21.03 12.76
CA PRO A 87 -2.29 -20.14 13.52
C PRO A 87 -2.23 -18.75 12.87
N PRO A 88 -1.98 -17.69 13.65
CA PRO A 88 -1.82 -16.35 13.11
C PRO A 88 -0.54 -16.24 12.26
N GLY A 89 -0.57 -15.39 11.25
CA GLY A 89 0.57 -15.10 10.40
C GLY A 89 0.52 -13.70 9.82
N GLY A 90 1.69 -13.07 9.75
CA GLY A 90 1.86 -11.68 9.40
C GLY A 90 1.32 -10.73 10.48
N PHE A 91 0.85 -9.55 10.06
CA PHE A 91 0.22 -8.58 10.94
C PHE A 91 -0.70 -7.62 10.19
N GLY A 92 -1.51 -6.86 10.92
CA GLY A 92 -2.45 -5.90 10.34
C GLY A 92 -2.79 -4.73 11.24
N PHE A 93 -2.70 -3.52 10.70
CA PHE A 93 -3.19 -2.28 11.32
C PHE A 93 -3.46 -1.21 10.26
N TYR A 94 -4.00 -0.07 10.68
CA TYR A 94 -4.10 1.13 9.85
C TYR A 94 -3.15 2.19 10.40
N MET A 95 -2.58 3.00 9.52
CA MET A 95 -1.74 4.14 9.92
C MET A 95 -2.11 5.37 9.11
N ARG A 96 -2.11 6.52 9.77
CA ARG A 96 -2.44 7.83 9.17
C ARG A 96 -1.20 8.69 8.90
N GLY A 97 -0.02 8.23 9.31
CA GLY A 97 1.20 9.00 9.34
C GLY A 97 1.27 9.97 10.54
N PRO A 98 2.35 10.75 10.65
CA PRO A 98 2.52 11.76 11.70
C PRO A 98 1.39 12.80 11.70
N GLY A 99 1.18 13.44 12.86
CA GLY A 99 0.09 14.41 13.06
C GLY A 99 0.01 15.47 11.96
N GLN A 100 1.14 16.12 11.66
CA GLN A 100 1.25 17.14 10.60
C GLN A 100 0.82 16.62 9.22
N PHE A 101 1.27 15.42 8.84
CA PHE A 101 0.90 14.80 7.57
C PHE A 101 -0.59 14.45 7.54
N SER A 102 -1.11 13.83 8.61
CA SER A 102 -2.51 13.44 8.71
C SER A 102 -3.46 14.65 8.70
N ASP A 103 -3.03 15.79 9.25
CA ASP A 103 -3.78 17.03 9.21
C ASP A 103 -3.71 17.72 7.85
N ALA A 104 -2.57 17.60 7.15
CA ALA A 104 -2.46 18.04 5.77
C ALA A 104 -3.41 17.25 4.86
N LEU A 105 -3.48 15.92 5.00
CA LEU A 105 -4.42 15.07 4.27
C LEU A 105 -5.89 15.53 4.41
N LYS A 106 -6.30 16.02 5.59
CA LYS A 106 -7.67 16.51 5.83
C LYS A 106 -7.97 17.84 5.14
N ARG A 107 -6.94 18.66 4.88
CA ARG A 107 -7.07 19.98 4.26
C ARG A 107 -6.84 19.96 2.76
N MET A 108 -6.48 18.80 2.20
CA MET A 108 -6.16 18.70 0.79
C MET A 108 -7.33 19.07 -0.11
N GLY A 109 -7.00 19.72 -1.22
CA GLY A 109 -7.91 20.00 -2.32
C GLY A 109 -8.13 18.78 -3.21
N THR A 110 -8.80 19.01 -4.34
CA THR A 110 -9.18 17.94 -5.28
C THR A 110 -8.09 17.55 -6.28
N ARG A 111 -7.01 18.33 -6.38
CA ARG A 111 -5.97 18.15 -7.41
C ARG A 111 -4.63 17.65 -6.87
N GLU A 112 -4.49 17.58 -5.55
CA GLU A 112 -3.27 17.12 -4.90
C GLU A 112 -3.16 15.60 -5.02
N GLU A 113 -1.92 15.12 -5.10
CA GLU A 113 -1.62 13.70 -5.17
C GLU A 113 -1.00 13.26 -3.84
N VAL A 114 -1.36 12.07 -3.37
CA VAL A 114 -0.75 11.47 -2.18
C VAL A 114 0.11 10.31 -2.61
N VAL A 115 1.35 10.31 -2.13
CA VAL A 115 2.29 9.22 -2.29
C VAL A 115 2.49 8.57 -0.93
N LEU A 116 2.36 7.25 -0.86
CA LEU A 116 2.73 6.47 0.32
C LEU A 116 3.49 5.23 -0.13
N GLY A 117 4.43 4.78 0.68
CA GLY A 117 5.26 3.65 0.31
C GLY A 117 6.14 3.13 1.43
N TYR A 118 6.86 2.06 1.11
CA TYR A 118 7.70 1.29 2.02
C TYR A 118 8.68 0.43 1.21
N ASP A 119 9.74 -0.02 1.88
CA ASP A 119 10.59 -1.10 1.39
C ASP A 119 10.16 -2.42 2.03
N VAL A 120 10.13 -3.48 1.23
CA VAL A 120 9.83 -4.84 1.70
C VAL A 120 10.96 -5.81 1.34
N LEU A 121 11.33 -6.66 2.29
CA LEU A 121 12.26 -7.77 2.13
C LEU A 121 11.56 -9.07 2.49
N PHE A 122 11.57 -10.04 1.58
CA PHE A 122 11.18 -11.41 1.89
C PHE A 122 12.42 -12.22 2.23
N GLU A 123 12.32 -13.13 3.21
CA GLU A 123 13.45 -13.97 3.60
C GLU A 123 14.00 -14.83 2.45
N ASP A 124 15.21 -15.34 2.65
CA ASP A 124 15.80 -16.27 1.70
C ASP A 124 14.94 -17.55 1.57
N GLY A 125 14.75 -18.01 0.33
CA GLY A 125 13.91 -19.18 0.06
C GLY A 125 12.43 -19.00 0.42
N PHE A 126 11.90 -17.77 0.47
CA PHE A 126 10.48 -17.51 0.71
C PHE A 126 9.57 -18.29 -0.27
N GLU A 127 8.58 -19.01 0.26
CA GLU A 127 7.64 -19.82 -0.51
C GLU A 127 6.33 -19.07 -0.70
N TRP A 128 6.12 -18.58 -1.93
CA TRP A 128 5.00 -17.69 -2.29
C TRP A 128 3.61 -18.33 -2.30
N VAL A 129 3.53 -19.66 -2.44
CA VAL A 129 2.30 -20.45 -2.59
C VAL A 129 1.37 -19.84 -3.66
N LYS A 130 0.11 -19.53 -3.33
CA LYS A 130 -0.87 -18.92 -4.24
C LYS A 130 -0.92 -17.41 -4.11
N GLY A 131 -0.42 -16.86 -3.01
CA GLY A 131 -0.36 -15.43 -2.78
C GLY A 131 -0.64 -15.01 -1.35
N GLY A 132 -0.55 -13.71 -1.15
CA GLY A 132 -0.84 -13.07 0.12
C GLY A 132 -0.95 -11.55 -0.04
N LYS A 133 -1.33 -10.88 1.04
CA LYS A 133 -1.56 -9.44 1.08
C LYS A 133 -0.31 -8.67 1.42
N LEU A 134 -0.22 -7.47 0.87
CA LEU A 134 0.77 -6.47 1.21
C LEU A 134 0.08 -5.13 1.51
N PRO A 135 0.74 -4.24 2.26
CA PRO A 135 0.23 -2.91 2.56
C PRO A 135 -0.08 -2.10 1.31
N GLY A 136 -1.07 -1.21 1.41
CA GLY A 136 -1.35 -0.21 0.40
C GLY A 136 -2.27 0.88 0.90
N ILE A 137 -2.49 1.89 0.06
CA ILE A 137 -3.26 3.09 0.39
C ILE A 137 -4.73 2.74 0.63
N PHE A 138 -5.33 3.35 1.64
CA PHE A 138 -6.77 3.29 1.87
C PHE A 138 -7.36 4.68 2.03
N GLY A 139 -8.66 4.78 1.81
CA GLY A 139 -9.38 6.02 1.97
C GLY A 139 -10.89 5.88 1.96
N GLY A 140 -11.56 7.02 2.11
CA GLY A 140 -13.00 7.08 2.22
C GLY A 140 -13.48 8.16 3.17
N VAL A 141 -14.79 8.15 3.41
CA VAL A 141 -15.50 9.10 4.28
C VAL A 141 -15.46 8.62 5.72
N GLY A 142 -14.79 9.36 6.61
CA GLY A 142 -14.76 9.06 8.05
C GLY A 142 -14.43 7.60 8.34
N ASP A 143 -15.24 6.96 9.19
CA ASP A 143 -15.06 5.54 9.55
C ASP A 143 -15.43 4.55 8.43
N HIS A 144 -16.13 4.98 7.37
CA HIS A 144 -16.39 4.10 6.22
C HIS A 144 -15.10 3.69 5.51
N ALA A 145 -14.02 4.48 5.62
CA ALA A 145 -12.72 4.16 5.04
C ALA A 145 -12.17 2.79 5.47
N TYR A 146 -12.53 2.28 6.65
CA TYR A 146 -12.09 0.96 7.15
C TYR A 146 -12.95 -0.22 6.63
N GLY A 147 -13.97 0.07 5.82
CA GLY A 147 -14.98 -0.90 5.36
C GLY A 147 -14.61 -1.66 4.09
N CYS A 148 -13.70 -1.14 3.27
CA CYS A 148 -13.40 -1.67 1.93
C CYS A 148 -12.41 -2.85 1.93
N SER A 149 -12.75 -3.94 2.60
CA SER A 149 -11.94 -5.18 2.55
C SER A 149 -12.74 -6.42 2.94
N GLY A 150 -12.27 -7.60 2.55
CA GLY A 150 -12.75 -8.88 3.10
C GLY A 150 -14.18 -9.25 2.69
N GLY A 151 -14.50 -9.18 1.39
CA GLY A 151 -15.80 -9.59 0.84
C GLY A 151 -16.97 -8.66 1.20
N ARG A 152 -16.73 -7.60 1.97
CA ARG A 152 -17.74 -6.64 2.39
C ARG A 152 -18.26 -5.85 1.17
N GLN A 153 -19.59 -5.79 1.05
CA GLN A 153 -20.28 -5.14 -0.07
C GLN A 153 -21.01 -3.84 0.35
N ASN A 154 -21.21 -3.62 1.65
CA ASN A 154 -21.93 -2.45 2.14
C ASN A 154 -21.02 -1.22 2.19
N GLY A 155 -21.52 -0.07 1.73
CA GLY A 155 -20.80 1.22 1.81
C GLY A 155 -19.62 1.37 0.85
N ARG A 156 -19.55 0.55 -0.21
CA ARG A 156 -18.45 0.55 -1.20
C ARG A 156 -18.32 1.88 -1.96
N CYS A 157 -19.41 2.65 -2.04
CA CYS A 157 -19.41 4.00 -2.60
C CYS A 157 -18.70 5.05 -1.71
N MET A 158 -18.38 4.72 -0.45
CA MET A 158 -17.82 5.63 0.55
C MET A 158 -16.36 5.30 0.93
N CYS A 159 -15.74 4.30 0.31
CA CYS A 159 -14.37 3.91 0.62
C CYS A 159 -13.62 3.31 -0.57
N PHE A 160 -12.30 3.25 -0.43
CA PHE A 160 -11.43 2.47 -1.30
C PHE A 160 -10.24 1.91 -0.52
N ASP A 161 -9.67 0.82 -1.04
CA ASP A 161 -8.50 0.15 -0.47
C ASP A 161 -7.66 -0.43 -1.62
N LEU A 162 -6.39 -0.08 -1.65
CA LEU A 162 -5.48 -0.32 -2.77
C LEU A 162 -4.33 -1.22 -2.35
N ARG A 163 -4.54 -2.12 -1.39
CA ARG A 163 -3.50 -3.07 -0.99
C ARG A 163 -2.96 -3.85 -2.18
N LEU A 164 -1.70 -4.21 -2.08
CA LEU A 164 -1.04 -5.06 -3.06
C LEU A 164 -1.21 -6.54 -2.69
N MET A 165 -0.91 -7.41 -3.66
CA MET A 165 -0.71 -8.83 -3.40
C MET A 165 0.54 -9.35 -4.07
N TRP A 166 1.16 -10.35 -3.45
CA TRP A 166 1.96 -11.31 -4.21
C TRP A 166 1.08 -12.49 -4.63
N ARG A 167 1.52 -13.18 -5.67
CA ARG A 167 1.02 -14.45 -6.20
C ARG A 167 2.17 -15.44 -6.25
N GLY A 168 1.88 -16.65 -6.74
CA GLY A 168 2.91 -17.67 -6.93
C GLY A 168 4.13 -17.13 -7.69
N LYS A 169 5.31 -17.58 -7.27
CA LYS A 169 6.63 -17.13 -7.79
C LYS A 169 6.92 -15.64 -7.58
N GLY A 170 6.27 -14.98 -6.63
CA GLY A 170 6.50 -13.57 -6.29
C GLY A 170 5.84 -12.58 -7.24
N ILE A 171 4.98 -13.04 -8.15
CA ILE A 171 4.26 -12.17 -9.08
C ILE A 171 3.44 -11.14 -8.30
N GLY A 172 3.61 -9.85 -8.62
CA GLY A 172 2.88 -8.78 -7.97
C GLY A 172 1.58 -8.41 -8.69
N GLU A 173 0.62 -7.86 -7.94
CA GLU A 173 -0.57 -7.18 -8.47
C GLU A 173 -1.04 -6.08 -7.52
N LEU A 174 -1.72 -5.08 -8.09
CA LEU A 174 -2.57 -4.19 -7.30
C LEU A 174 -3.90 -4.90 -7.05
N TYR A 175 -4.39 -4.89 -5.81
CA TYR A 175 -5.67 -5.51 -5.45
C TYR A 175 -6.67 -4.45 -5.00
N ALA A 176 -7.32 -3.83 -6.00
CA ALA A 176 -8.11 -2.63 -5.81
C ALA A 176 -9.55 -2.93 -5.38
N TYR A 177 -9.94 -2.39 -4.24
CA TYR A 177 -11.32 -2.25 -3.81
C TYR A 177 -11.74 -0.80 -4.11
N LEU A 178 -12.40 -0.57 -5.24
CA LEU A 178 -12.96 0.74 -5.61
C LEU A 178 -14.50 0.75 -5.46
N PRO A 179 -15.13 1.95 -5.50
CA PRO A 179 -16.57 2.07 -5.73
C PRO A 179 -17.01 1.27 -6.97
N HIS A 180 -18.20 0.66 -6.87
CA HIS A 180 -18.77 -0.20 -7.90
C HIS A 180 -19.36 0.63 -9.05
N GLU A 181 -18.46 1.24 -9.82
CA GLU A 181 -18.78 2.03 -11.01
C GLU A 181 -18.38 1.23 -12.24
N GLN A 182 -19.28 1.08 -13.22
CA GLN A 182 -18.97 0.40 -14.48
C GLN A 182 -17.72 1.02 -15.14
N ARG A 183 -17.59 2.34 -15.03
CA ARG A 183 -16.44 3.06 -15.55
C ARG A 183 -15.12 2.59 -14.94
N ASN A 184 -15.08 2.33 -13.63
CA ASN A 184 -13.88 1.80 -12.99
C ASN A 184 -13.50 0.44 -13.58
N THR A 185 -14.48 -0.43 -13.81
CA THR A 185 -14.26 -1.72 -14.48
C THR A 185 -13.67 -1.54 -15.87
N ASP A 186 -14.24 -0.64 -16.67
CA ASP A 186 -13.79 -0.35 -18.04
C ASP A 186 -12.36 0.20 -18.08
N ARG A 187 -11.92 0.92 -17.03
CA ARG A 187 -10.56 1.45 -16.91
C ARG A 187 -9.56 0.43 -16.37
N LEU A 188 -9.98 -0.45 -15.47
CA LEU A 188 -9.09 -1.41 -14.81
C LEU A 188 -8.89 -2.71 -15.61
N LEU A 189 -9.93 -3.24 -16.27
CA LEU A 189 -9.84 -4.49 -17.04
C LEU A 189 -8.75 -4.47 -18.13
N PRO A 190 -8.56 -3.37 -18.89
CA PRO A 190 -7.56 -3.35 -19.97
C PRO A 190 -6.11 -3.23 -19.47
N ILE A 191 -5.87 -2.96 -18.18
CA ILE A 191 -4.52 -2.73 -17.67
C ILE A 191 -3.69 -4.03 -17.81
N PRO A 192 -2.56 -3.99 -18.53
CA PRO A 192 -1.71 -5.16 -18.73
C PRO A 192 -0.89 -5.48 -17.46
N PRO A 193 -0.29 -6.69 -17.38
CA PRO A 193 -0.39 -7.78 -18.33
C PRO A 193 -1.64 -8.66 -18.13
N LYS A 194 -2.29 -8.58 -16.96
CA LYS A 194 -3.54 -9.29 -16.69
C LYS A 194 -4.32 -8.61 -15.58
N SER A 195 -5.55 -8.22 -15.88
CA SER A 195 -6.48 -7.69 -14.89
C SER A 195 -7.76 -8.52 -14.83
N ILE A 196 -8.30 -8.74 -13.63
CA ILE A 196 -9.39 -9.67 -13.36
C ILE A 196 -10.34 -9.03 -12.35
N GLN A 197 -11.59 -8.83 -12.76
CA GLN A 197 -12.68 -8.48 -11.86
C GLN A 197 -13.12 -9.74 -11.10
N HIS A 198 -13.26 -9.63 -9.78
CA HIS A 198 -13.89 -10.65 -8.95
C HIS A 198 -15.26 -10.11 -8.50
N PRO A 199 -16.34 -10.89 -8.57
CA PRO A 199 -17.69 -10.42 -8.23
C PRO A 199 -17.80 -10.02 -6.75
N ASP A 200 -17.19 -10.81 -5.86
CA ASP A 200 -17.34 -10.64 -4.40
C ASP A 200 -16.11 -10.02 -3.73
N TYR A 201 -15.04 -9.75 -4.47
CA TYR A 201 -13.77 -9.31 -3.89
C TYR A 201 -13.12 -8.14 -4.64
N GLY A 202 -11.88 -7.82 -4.28
CA GLY A 202 -11.13 -6.76 -4.93
C GLY A 202 -10.73 -7.16 -6.35
N PHE A 203 -10.47 -6.15 -7.16
CA PHE A 203 -10.03 -6.26 -8.53
C PHE A 203 -8.53 -6.57 -8.58
N SER A 204 -8.12 -7.66 -9.24
CA SER A 204 -6.71 -7.88 -9.52
C SER A 204 -6.31 -7.03 -10.72
N VAL A 205 -5.42 -6.05 -10.53
CA VAL A 205 -4.99 -5.11 -11.58
C VAL A 205 -3.52 -5.34 -11.90
N GLY A 206 -3.22 -5.54 -13.18
CA GLY A 206 -1.87 -5.73 -13.72
C GLY A 206 -1.06 -6.83 -13.04
N ARG A 207 -1.70 -7.98 -12.76
CA ARG A 207 -1.03 -9.15 -12.18
C ARG A 207 0.09 -9.63 -13.10
N GLY A 208 1.33 -9.55 -12.63
CA GLY A 208 2.53 -9.86 -13.40
C GLY A 208 3.29 -8.64 -13.91
N ALA A 209 2.84 -7.42 -13.62
CA ALA A 209 3.55 -6.20 -14.00
C ALA A 209 4.90 -6.05 -13.28
N TRP A 210 5.10 -6.75 -12.15
CA TRP A 210 6.38 -6.91 -11.48
C TRP A 210 6.47 -8.27 -10.78
N THR A 211 7.65 -8.59 -10.26
CA THR A 211 7.91 -9.79 -9.47
C THR A 211 8.80 -9.45 -8.30
N PHE A 212 8.37 -9.79 -7.09
CA PHE A 212 9.17 -9.72 -5.88
C PHE A 212 10.22 -10.83 -5.89
N THR A 213 11.44 -10.50 -5.48
CA THR A 213 12.54 -11.46 -5.38
C THR A 213 12.89 -11.64 -3.90
N ALA A 214 12.91 -12.89 -3.44
CA ALA A 214 13.39 -13.23 -2.10
C ALA A 214 14.81 -12.69 -1.90
N ARG A 215 15.16 -12.34 -0.65
CA ARG A 215 16.50 -11.84 -0.30
C ARG A 215 16.89 -10.52 -0.99
N LYS A 216 15.93 -9.76 -1.53
CA LYS A 216 16.13 -8.45 -2.13
C LYS A 216 15.10 -7.46 -1.60
N TRP A 217 15.56 -6.33 -1.09
CA TRP A 217 14.70 -5.18 -0.81
C TRP A 217 14.03 -4.71 -2.11
N THR A 218 12.71 -4.56 -2.04
CA THR A 218 11.89 -4.00 -3.11
C THR A 218 11.21 -2.75 -2.59
N ARG A 219 11.43 -1.62 -3.25
CA ARG A 219 10.73 -0.37 -2.92
C ARG A 219 9.37 -0.34 -3.60
N VAL A 220 8.34 -0.11 -2.81
CA VAL A 220 6.96 0.05 -3.26
C VAL A 220 6.53 1.48 -3.01
N LEU A 221 6.07 2.19 -4.04
CA LEU A 221 5.38 3.47 -3.91
C LEU A 221 4.03 3.39 -4.61
N GLU A 222 2.99 3.84 -3.92
CA GLU A 222 1.67 4.07 -4.50
C GLU A 222 1.40 5.57 -4.51
N LEU A 223 0.90 6.07 -5.63
CA LEU A 223 0.47 7.45 -5.80
C LEU A 223 -1.01 7.44 -6.16
N VAL A 224 -1.80 8.21 -5.41
CA VAL A 224 -3.24 8.36 -5.62
C VAL A 224 -3.57 9.82 -5.83
N LYS A 225 -4.25 10.10 -6.93
CA LYS A 225 -4.93 11.37 -7.20
C LYS A 225 -6.43 11.13 -7.06
N MET A 226 -7.06 11.78 -6.08
CA MET A 226 -8.51 11.71 -5.91
C MET A 226 -9.19 12.37 -7.12
N ASN A 227 -10.26 11.76 -7.63
CA ASN A 227 -11.09 12.44 -8.63
C ASN A 227 -11.77 13.67 -8.03
N ALA A 228 -12.04 14.70 -8.83
CA ALA A 228 -12.92 15.78 -8.40
C ALA A 228 -14.37 15.25 -8.24
N PRO A 229 -15.19 15.81 -7.32
CA PRO A 229 -16.58 15.41 -7.18
C PRO A 229 -17.33 15.47 -8.52
N GLY A 230 -17.99 14.37 -8.90
CA GLY A 230 -18.70 14.24 -10.18
C GLY A 230 -17.82 14.12 -11.42
N LYS A 231 -16.50 13.92 -11.28
CA LYS A 231 -15.54 13.74 -12.38
C LYS A 231 -14.90 12.36 -12.35
N GLU A 232 -14.46 11.93 -13.53
CA GLU A 232 -13.72 10.70 -13.80
C GLU A 232 -12.25 11.04 -14.09
N ASP A 233 -11.57 11.71 -13.17
CA ASP A 233 -10.20 12.21 -13.32
C ASP A 233 -9.25 11.73 -12.21
N GLY A 234 -9.67 10.69 -11.49
CA GLY A 234 -8.84 10.02 -10.48
C GLY A 234 -7.78 9.13 -11.10
N GLU A 235 -6.67 8.97 -10.39
CA GLU A 235 -5.52 8.21 -10.88
C GLU A 235 -4.90 7.36 -9.76
N ILE A 236 -4.44 6.17 -10.12
CA ILE A 236 -3.61 5.30 -9.29
C ILE A 236 -2.36 4.95 -10.07
N ARG A 237 -1.20 5.21 -9.47
CA ARG A 237 0.10 4.80 -10.00
C ARG A 237 0.80 3.91 -8.98
N VAL A 238 1.40 2.80 -9.45
CA VAL A 238 2.26 1.94 -8.62
C VAL A 238 3.65 1.96 -9.23
N TYR A 239 4.64 2.26 -8.40
CA TYR A 239 6.04 2.21 -8.74
C TYR A 239 6.75 1.12 -7.94
N ILE A 240 7.57 0.34 -8.62
CA ILE A 240 8.39 -0.72 -8.02
C ILE A 240 9.85 -0.44 -8.37
N ASP A 241 10.70 -0.28 -7.36
CA ASP A 241 12.11 0.13 -7.52
C ASP A 241 12.26 1.39 -8.42
N GLY A 242 11.33 2.35 -8.29
CA GLY A 242 11.30 3.60 -9.06
C GLY A 242 10.76 3.49 -10.49
N LYS A 243 10.37 2.29 -10.96
CA LYS A 243 9.76 2.09 -12.27
C LYS A 243 8.24 2.11 -12.15
N LEU A 244 7.56 2.90 -12.98
CA LEU A 244 6.10 2.87 -13.12
C LEU A 244 5.66 1.51 -13.69
N VAL A 245 4.90 0.74 -12.92
CA VAL A 245 4.42 -0.59 -13.33
C VAL A 245 2.90 -0.66 -13.50
N ILE A 246 2.14 0.20 -12.83
CA ILE A 246 0.70 0.37 -13.02
C ILE A 246 0.40 1.85 -13.17
N HIS A 247 -0.38 2.22 -14.18
CA HIS A 247 -0.96 3.54 -14.33
C HIS A 247 -2.43 3.41 -14.72
N ALA A 248 -3.31 3.62 -13.77
CA ALA A 248 -4.76 3.60 -13.96
C ALA A 248 -5.28 5.04 -13.89
N THR A 249 -5.92 5.51 -14.95
CA THR A 249 -6.44 6.88 -15.06
C THR A 249 -7.93 6.87 -15.36
N GLY A 250 -8.58 7.99 -15.10
CA GLY A 250 -9.98 8.17 -15.40
C GLY A 250 -10.90 7.43 -14.42
N LEU A 251 -10.45 7.29 -13.17
CA LEU A 251 -11.13 6.52 -12.13
C LEU A 251 -12.06 7.40 -11.28
N ILE A 252 -13.03 6.74 -10.66
CA ILE A 252 -13.92 7.30 -9.64
C ILE A 252 -13.54 6.65 -8.30
N LEU A 253 -12.76 7.36 -7.47
CA LEU A 253 -12.32 6.94 -6.13
C LEU A 253 -13.26 7.44 -5.03
N ARG A 254 -13.96 8.54 -5.28
CA ARG A 254 -15.09 9.03 -4.49
C ARG A 254 -16.31 9.29 -5.37
N THR A 255 -17.47 8.87 -4.90
CA THR A 255 -18.76 9.00 -5.58
C THR A 255 -19.48 10.26 -5.12
N GLU A 256 -20.64 10.58 -5.70
CA GLU A 256 -21.52 11.65 -5.20
C GLU A 256 -22.04 11.40 -3.78
N GLN A 257 -22.22 10.15 -3.38
CA GLN A 257 -22.62 9.78 -2.03
C GLN A 257 -21.47 9.88 -1.02
N GLY A 258 -20.22 9.89 -1.52
CA GLY A 258 -19.01 9.92 -0.71
C GLY A 258 -18.06 11.06 -1.08
N GLN A 259 -18.57 12.24 -1.42
CA GLN A 259 -17.79 13.37 -1.97
C GLN A 259 -16.65 13.84 -1.05
N ASP A 260 -16.81 13.67 0.27
CA ASP A 260 -15.80 14.00 1.28
C ASP A 260 -14.70 12.94 1.42
N GLY A 261 -14.77 11.88 0.60
CA GLY A 261 -13.80 10.80 0.56
C GLY A 261 -12.41 11.31 0.17
N ARG A 262 -11.40 10.84 0.89
CA ARG A 262 -9.99 11.18 0.70
C ARG A 262 -9.10 10.01 1.09
N VAL A 263 -7.82 10.07 0.72
CA VAL A 263 -6.79 9.19 1.27
C VAL A 263 -6.72 9.40 2.79
N GLN A 264 -6.72 8.31 3.55
CA GLN A 264 -6.62 8.32 5.01
C GLN A 264 -5.27 7.80 5.51
N GLY A 265 -4.51 7.09 4.67
CA GLY A 265 -3.17 6.59 4.97
C GLY A 265 -2.91 5.21 4.37
N LEU A 266 -2.19 4.36 5.09
CA LEU A 266 -1.91 2.96 4.69
C LEU A 266 -2.74 1.98 5.52
N HIS A 267 -3.37 1.03 4.83
CA HIS A 267 -3.85 -0.20 5.45
C HIS A 267 -2.68 -1.19 5.41
N PHE A 268 -1.94 -1.23 6.52
CA PHE A 268 -0.74 -2.01 6.66
C PHE A 268 -1.09 -3.42 7.11
N GLN A 269 -1.40 -4.28 6.14
CA GLN A 269 -1.80 -5.64 6.42
C GLN A 269 -1.12 -6.62 5.48
N THR A 270 -0.47 -7.62 6.08
CA THR A 270 0.18 -8.69 5.35
C THR A 270 -0.12 -10.05 5.96
N PHE A 271 -0.41 -11.02 5.10
CA PHE A 271 -0.74 -12.41 5.47
C PHE A 271 -0.77 -13.29 4.21
N PHE A 272 -0.61 -14.60 4.38
CA PHE A 272 -0.93 -15.61 3.36
C PHE A 272 -2.43 -15.79 3.21
N GLY A 273 -2.98 -15.95 2.00
CA GLY A 273 -4.42 -16.20 1.84
C GLY A 273 -4.99 -15.71 0.51
N GLY A 274 -6.24 -15.98 0.09
CA GLY A 274 -7.16 -17.11 0.34
C GLY A 274 -7.70 -17.42 1.73
N ASN A 275 -8.81 -18.16 1.74
CA ASN A 275 -9.48 -18.70 2.93
C ASN A 275 -9.38 -20.23 3.02
N SER A 276 -8.59 -20.88 2.16
CA SER A 276 -8.45 -22.32 2.06
C SER A 276 -7.00 -22.80 2.32
N PRO A 277 -6.78 -24.06 2.77
CA PRO A 277 -5.46 -24.54 3.20
C PRO A 277 -4.35 -24.49 2.15
N ASP A 278 -4.71 -24.54 0.87
CA ASP A 278 -3.79 -24.42 -0.27
C ASP A 278 -3.23 -23.00 -0.48
N TRP A 279 -3.63 -22.03 0.34
CA TRP A 279 -3.00 -20.71 0.44
C TRP A 279 -2.08 -20.57 1.63
N ALA A 280 -2.06 -21.54 2.53
CA ALA A 280 -1.35 -21.43 3.79
C ALA A 280 0.15 -21.32 3.61
N SER A 281 0.80 -20.58 4.51
CA SER A 281 2.25 -20.59 4.58
C SER A 281 2.75 -22.03 4.78
N PRO A 282 3.63 -22.57 3.93
CA PRO A 282 4.02 -23.97 3.99
C PRO A 282 5.04 -24.23 5.10
N LYS A 283 5.66 -23.17 5.62
CA LYS A 283 6.64 -23.15 6.70
C LYS A 283 6.54 -21.84 7.49
N ASP A 284 7.26 -21.75 8.59
CA ASP A 284 7.49 -20.47 9.24
C ASP A 284 8.42 -19.66 8.34
N GLN A 285 7.96 -18.47 7.94
CA GLN A 285 8.75 -17.59 7.08
C GLN A 285 8.52 -16.13 7.42
N ARG A 286 9.47 -15.27 7.07
CA ARG A 286 9.48 -13.86 7.47
C ARG A 286 9.50 -12.90 6.30
N ALA A 287 8.98 -11.71 6.56
CA ALA A 287 9.23 -10.52 5.76
C ALA A 287 9.50 -9.31 6.67
N TRP A 288 10.25 -8.34 6.17
CA TRP A 288 10.58 -7.12 6.90
C TRP A 288 10.13 -5.91 6.09
N PHE A 289 9.62 -4.91 6.80
CA PHE A 289 9.13 -3.66 6.23
C PHE A 289 9.84 -2.46 6.85
N ALA A 290 10.44 -1.63 6.00
CA ALA A 290 11.23 -0.48 6.43
C ALA A 290 10.95 0.74 5.54
N ASN A 291 11.51 1.90 5.90
CA ASN A 291 11.42 3.12 5.10
C ASN A 291 9.97 3.54 4.76
N ILE A 292 9.04 3.29 5.68
CA ILE A 292 7.64 3.75 5.59
C ILE A 292 7.67 5.27 5.43
N SER A 293 7.05 5.75 4.37
CA SER A 293 7.14 7.15 3.97
C SER A 293 5.87 7.62 3.27
N GLY A 294 5.64 8.92 3.29
CA GLY A 294 4.53 9.54 2.60
C GLY A 294 4.81 10.99 2.21
N ALA A 295 4.20 11.45 1.13
CA ALA A 295 4.28 12.82 0.68
C ALA A 295 2.95 13.26 0.05
N ILE A 296 2.59 14.53 0.25
CA ILE A 296 1.55 15.21 -0.50
C ILE A 296 2.26 16.03 -1.57
N LEU A 297 1.76 15.93 -2.80
CA LEU A 297 2.33 16.61 -3.95
C LEU A 297 1.41 17.73 -4.41
N HIS A 298 2.01 18.85 -4.79
CA HIS A 298 1.34 19.87 -5.60
C HIS A 298 0.86 19.25 -6.93
N PRO A 299 -0.28 19.72 -7.47
CA PRO A 299 -0.74 19.29 -8.78
C PRO A 299 0.35 19.49 -9.85
N GLN A 300 0.44 18.60 -10.83
CA GLN A 300 1.28 18.87 -12.01
C GLN A 300 0.74 20.13 -12.70
N THR A 301 1.63 21.07 -13.03
CA THR A 301 1.26 22.21 -13.87
C THR A 301 1.36 21.81 -15.34
N GLN A 302 0.56 22.40 -16.23
CA GLN A 302 0.58 22.08 -17.67
C GLN A 302 1.96 22.23 -18.34
N HIS A 303 2.91 22.94 -17.71
CA HIS A 303 4.28 23.08 -18.19
C HIS A 303 5.15 21.84 -17.93
N ASP A 304 4.73 20.93 -17.06
CA ASP A 304 5.50 19.74 -16.68
C ASP A 304 5.15 18.49 -17.52
N GLU A 305 4.24 18.62 -18.49
CA GLU A 305 3.78 17.53 -19.39
C GLU A 305 4.47 17.53 -20.78
N LEU A 306 5.42 18.46 -21.01
CA LEU A 306 6.17 18.61 -22.27
C LEU A 306 7.60 18.08 -22.19
#